data_AF-A0A1T4PZ75-F1
#
_entry.id   AF-A0A1T4PZ75-F1
#
_cell.length_a   1.000
_cell.length_b   1.000
_cell.length_c   1.000
_cell.angle_alpha   90.00
_cell.angle_beta   90.00
_cell.angle_gamma   90.00
#
_symmetry.space_group_name_H-M   'P 1'
#
loop_
_entity.id
_entity.type
_entity.pdbx_description
1 polymer ?
#
loop_
_entity_poly.entity_id
_entity_poly.type
_entity_poly.pdbx_seq_one_letter_code
_entity_poly.pdbx_strand_id
1 'polypeptide(L)' 'MKYEEAMATLEQIVARMENNELDLDTMSEELKKAQQLIKLCKGKLTKTDQEIRKLLNE' A
#
# COMPACT_ATOMS: atom_id res chain seq x y z
N MET A 1 -1.29 11.75 0.24
CA MET A 1 -1.09 10.57 1.09
C MET A 1 0.39 10.27 1.21
N LYS A 2 0.91 10.22 2.43
CA LYS A 2 2.29 9.83 2.76
C LYS A 2 2.46 8.31 2.63
N TYR A 3 3.70 7.82 2.61
CA TYR A 3 3.94 6.37 2.47
C TYR A 3 3.49 5.62 3.74
N GLU A 4 3.79 6.21 4.89
CA GLU A 4 3.46 5.72 6.23
C GLU A 4 1.94 5.63 6.43
N GLU A 5 1.20 6.64 5.97
CA GLU A 5 -0.27 6.64 5.99
C GLU A 5 -0.85 5.49 5.14
N ALA A 6 -0.28 5.27 3.95
CA ALA A 6 -0.71 4.18 3.08
C ALA A 6 -0.40 2.81 3.69
N MET A 7 0.74 2.68 4.39
CA MET A 7 1.12 1.45 5.07
C MET A 7 0.24 1.16 6.28
N ALA A 8 -0.02 2.16 7.13
CA ALA A 8 -0.93 2.03 8.26
C ALA A 8 -2.35 1.64 7.81
N THR A 9 -2.80 2.16 6.66
CA THR A 9 -4.10 1.77 6.09
C THR A 9 -4.08 0.31 5.62
N LEU A 10 -2.99 -0.17 5.02
CA LEU A 10 -2.85 -1.57 4.62
C LEU A 10 -2.87 -2.50 5.83
N GLU A 11 -2.16 -2.16 6.91
CA GLU A 11 -2.16 -2.92 8.16
C GLU A 11 -3.57 -3.01 8.77
N GLN A 12 -4.32 -1.92 8.75
CA GLN A 12 -5.72 -1.91 9.21
C GLN A 12 -6.62 -2.81 8.36
N ILE A 13 -6.45 -2.81 7.03
CA ILE A 13 -7.22 -3.69 6.15
C ILE A 13 -6.93 -5.15 6.48
N VAL A 14 -5.65 -5.52 6.62
CA VAL A 14 -5.24 -6.88 6.99
C VAL A 14 -5.83 -7.30 8.33
N ALA A 15 -5.72 -6.46 9.36
CA ALA A 15 -6.24 -6.76 10.69
C ALA A 15 -7.76 -7.01 10.67
N ARG A 16 -8.52 -6.18 9.94
CA ARG A 16 -9.99 -6.36 9.80
C ARG A 16 -10.35 -7.64 9.05
N MET A 17 -9.55 -8.02 8.04
CA MET A 17 -9.73 -9.28 7.31
C MET A 17 -9.43 -10.50 8.20
N GLU A 18 -8.35 -10.45 8.98
CA GLU A 18 -7.93 -11.54 9.88
C GLU A 18 -8.92 -11.75 11.04
N ASN A 19 -9.50 -10.67 11.55
CA ASN A 19 -10.53 -10.73 12.60
C ASN A 19 -11.93 -11.11 12.07
N ASN A 20 -12.05 -11.37 10.77
CA ASN A 20 -13.31 -11.75 10.14
C ASN A 20 -14.43 -10.71 10.35
N GLU A 21 -14.04 -9.43 10.47
CA GLU A 21 -14.92 -8.27 10.73
C GLU A 21 -15.63 -7.75 9.45
N LEU A 22 -15.36 -8.37 8.31
CA LEU A 22 -15.84 -7.93 7.01
C LEU A 22 -16.78 -8.99 6.41
N ASP A 23 -17.92 -8.55 5.89
CA ASP A 23 -18.73 -9.37 5.00
C ASP A 23 -18.10 -9.47 3.59
N LEU A 24 -18.64 -10.37 2.77
CA LEU A 24 -18.07 -10.74 1.48
C LEU A 24 -18.00 -9.57 0.48
N ASP A 25 -18.99 -8.69 0.51
CA ASP A 25 -19.03 -7.49 -0.34
C ASP A 25 -17.99 -6.46 0.15
N THR A 26 -17.91 -6.22 1.45
CA THR A 26 -16.95 -5.30 2.07
C THR A 26 -15.50 -5.80 1.88
N MET A 27 -15.27 -7.11 1.97
CA MET A 27 -13.96 -7.70 1.67
C MET A 27 -13.49 -7.38 0.25
N SER A 28 -14.39 -7.44 -0.72
CA SER A 28 -14.07 -7.14 -2.12
C SER A 28 -13.67 -5.67 -2.32
N GLU A 29 -14.33 -4.74 -1.61
CA GLU A 29 -14.00 -3.32 -1.64
C GLU A 29 -12.67 -3.01 -0.95
N GLU A 30 -12.44 -3.56 0.25
CA GLU A 30 -11.20 -3.37 1.00
C GLU A 30 -10.00 -3.97 0.25
N LEU A 31 -10.19 -5.10 -0.44
CA LEU A 31 -9.15 -5.69 -1.28
C LEU A 31 -8.78 -4.79 -2.47
N LYS A 32 -9.78 -4.18 -3.15
CA LYS A 32 -9.51 -3.20 -4.23
C LYS A 32 -8.74 -2.00 -3.71
N LYS A 33 -9.12 -1.50 -2.53
CA LYS A 33 -8.42 -0.38 -1.87
C LYS A 33 -6.97 -0.76 -1.52
N ALA A 34 -6.77 -1.95 -0.95
CA ALA A 34 -5.43 -2.47 -0.66
C ALA A 34 -4.57 -2.56 -1.93
N GLN A 35 -5.11 -3.07 -3.04
CA GLN A 35 -4.38 -3.12 -4.32
C GLN A 35 -3.94 -1.73 -4.82
N GLN A 36 -4.82 -0.72 -4.70
CA GLN A 36 -4.47 0.66 -5.07
C GLN A 36 -3.35 1.22 -4.18
N LEU A 37 -3.43 0.99 -2.87
CA LEU A 37 -2.41 1.41 -1.91
C LEU A 37 -1.06 0.73 -2.19
N ILE A 38 -1.05 -0.58 -2.43
CA ILE A 38 0.16 -1.33 -2.80
C ILE A 38 0.79 -0.75 -4.07
N LYS A 39 -0.02 -0.45 -5.09
CA LYS A 39 0.48 0.14 -6.34
C LYS A 39 1.13 1.51 -6.09
N LEU A 40 0.51 2.33 -5.25
CA LEU A 40 1.04 3.64 -4.87
C LEU A 40 2.37 3.51 -4.09
N CYS A 41 2.43 2.63 -3.11
CA CYS A 41 3.63 2.37 -2.32
C CYS A 41 4.79 1.87 -3.19
N LYS A 42 4.53 0.90 -4.07
CA LYS A 42 5.52 0.39 -5.03
C LYS A 42 6.03 1.50 -5.95
N GLY A 43 5.13 2.32 -6.49
CA GLY A 43 5.49 3.44 -7.35
C GLY A 43 6.42 4.44 -6.67
N LYS A 44 6.16 4.77 -5.40
CA LYS A 44 7.04 5.64 -4.60
C LYS A 44 8.42 5.01 -4.39
N LEU A 45 8.47 3.76 -3.96
CA LEU A 45 9.74 3.05 -3.75
C LEU A 45 10.57 2.98 -5.03
N THR A 46 9.96 2.62 -6.17
CA THR A 46 10.64 2.59 -7.46
C THR A 46 11.18 3.96 -7.85
N LYS A 47 10.39 5.04 -7.65
CA LYS A 47 10.84 6.40 -7.96
C LYS A 47 12.04 6.81 -7.08
N THR A 48 11.96 6.54 -5.78
CA THR A 48 13.05 6.83 -4.84
C THR A 48 14.31 6.03 -5.17
N ASP A 49 14.19 4.74 -5.48
CA ASP A 49 15.33 3.91 -5.91
C ASP A 49 15.98 4.46 -7.19
N GLN A 50 15.18 4.88 -8.17
CA GLN A 50 15.69 5.50 -9.40
C GLN A 50 16.43 6.81 -9.14
N GLU A 51 15.92 7.66 -8.24
CA GLU A 51 16.59 8.91 -7.87
C GLU A 51 17.93 8.65 -7.16
N ILE A 52 17.97 7.69 -6.22
CA ILE A 52 19.20 7.27 -5.55
C ILE A 52 20.22 6.74 -6.56
N ARG A 53 19.80 5.87 -7.48
CA ARG A 53 20.69 5.33 -8.52
C ARG A 53 21.25 6.40 -9.44
N LYS A 54 20.49 7.46 -9.74
CA LYS A 54 21.00 8.59 -10.54
C LYS A 54 22.10 9.33 -9.78
N LEU A 55 21.88 9.63 -8.51
CA LEU A 55 22.85 10.32 -7.66
C LEU A 55 24.16 9.53 -7.45
N LEU A 56 24.08 8.19 -7.42
CA LEU A 56 25.26 7.33 -7.24
C LEU A 56 26.04 7.05 -8.53
N ASN A 57 25.46 7.35 -9.69
CA ASN A 57 26.09 7.14 -11.00
C ASN A 57 26.63 8.46 -11.63
N GLU A 58 26.64 9.54 -10.85
CA GLU A 58 27.38 10.79 -11.10
C GLU A 58 28.69 10.79 -10.29
#